data_AF-A0A1P8UJN3-F1
#
_entry.id   AF-A0A1P8UJN3-F1
#
_cell.length_a   1.000
_cell.length_b   1.000
_cell.length_c   1.000
_cell.angle_alpha   90.00
_cell.angle_beta   90.00
_cell.angle_gamma   90.00
#
_symmetry.space_group_name_H-M   'P 1'
#
loop_
_entity.id
_entity.type
_entity.pdbx_description
1 polymer ?
#
loop_
_entity_poly.entity_id
_entity_poly.type
_entity_poly.pdbx_seq_one_letter_code
_entity_poly.pdbx_strand_id
1 'polypeptide(L)'
;MISPKGREEILNLLRSDLLNDWAETDRTLKNVVRMLLSQRPDLIKLYFLPGVWAQIIQLERKPAAAVILASLKGVVVAESGAPAVVNADQARFYLTTRIPGYMQMARDWCRAHPGACPKGWDREPPPLPVRLTAPGTTHADPD
;
A
#
# COMPACT_ATOMS: atom_id res chain seq x y z
N MET A 1 -2.26 10.82 -4.65
CA MET A 1 -2.92 9.53 -4.95
C MET A 1 -4.15 9.29 -4.10
N ILE A 2 -3.98 9.23 -2.79
CA ILE A 2 -5.06 9.09 -1.80
C ILE A 2 -5.63 10.46 -1.45
N SER A 3 -6.93 10.55 -1.19
CA SER A 3 -7.60 11.78 -0.78
C SER A 3 -7.30 12.09 0.71
N PRO A 4 -7.46 13.34 1.16
CA PRO A 4 -7.32 13.68 2.58
C PRO A 4 -8.23 12.83 3.48
N LYS A 5 -9.48 12.61 3.05
CA LYS A 5 -10.45 11.76 3.76
C LYS A 5 -9.99 10.30 3.81
N GLY A 6 -9.49 9.75 2.71
CA GLY A 6 -8.97 8.37 2.68
C GLY A 6 -7.78 8.19 3.62
N ARG A 7 -6.92 9.21 3.72
CA ARG A 7 -5.80 9.23 4.67
C ARG A 7 -6.29 9.26 6.12
N GLU A 8 -7.29 10.09 6.42
CA GLU A 8 -7.91 10.20 7.75
C GLU A 8 -8.54 8.88 8.20
N GLU A 9 -9.28 8.19 7.33
CA GLU A 9 -9.86 6.88 7.64
C GLU A 9 -8.78 5.84 7.98
N ILE A 10 -7.68 5.81 7.22
CA ILE A 10 -6.55 4.92 7.52
C ILE A 10 -5.90 5.29 8.85
N LEU A 11 -5.72 6.57 9.13
CA LEU A 11 -5.22 7.04 10.42
C LEU A 11 -6.12 6.62 11.58
N ASN A 12 -7.43 6.71 11.42
CA ASN A 12 -8.38 6.28 12.44
C ASN A 12 -8.30 4.76 12.68
N LEU A 13 -8.15 3.96 11.61
CA LEU A 13 -7.92 2.52 11.74
C LEU A 13 -6.63 2.22 12.51
N LEU A 14 -5.53 2.92 12.21
CA LEU A 14 -4.26 2.75 12.91
C LEU A 14 -4.33 3.16 14.38
N ARG A 15 -5.05 4.24 14.70
CA ARG A 15 -5.25 4.72 16.08
C ARG A 15 -6.15 3.84 16.92
N SER A 16 -7.01 3.03 16.30
CA SER A 16 -8.00 2.20 17.00
C SER A 16 -7.43 0.87 17.56
N ASP A 17 -6.11 0.71 17.62
CA ASP A 17 -5.40 -0.54 17.97
C ASP A 17 -5.82 -1.78 17.16
N LEU A 18 -6.57 -1.58 16.07
CA LEU A 18 -7.03 -2.66 15.19
C LEU A 18 -5.91 -3.28 14.35
N LEU A 19 -4.71 -2.68 14.41
CA LEU A 19 -3.57 -2.94 13.52
C LEU A 19 -2.26 -2.99 14.32
N ASN A 20 -2.18 -3.89 15.30
CA ASN A 20 -0.98 -4.07 16.14
C ASN A 20 0.15 -4.86 15.45
N ASP A 21 -0.18 -5.57 14.37
CA ASP A 21 0.72 -6.46 13.62
C ASP A 21 0.63 -6.18 12.11
N TRP A 22 1.77 -6.23 11.41
CA TRP A 22 1.86 -6.05 9.96
C TRP A 22 1.11 -7.13 9.16
N ALA A 23 1.11 -8.38 9.63
CA ALA A 23 0.41 -9.48 8.98
C ALA A 23 -1.12 -9.36 9.13
N GLU A 24 -1.60 -9.03 10.32
CA GLU A 24 -2.99 -8.70 10.61
C GLU A 24 -3.42 -7.48 9.80
N THR A 25 -2.60 -6.44 9.75
CA THR A 25 -2.84 -5.25 8.94
C THR A 25 -3.02 -5.58 7.46
N ASP A 26 -2.13 -6.42 6.90
CA ASP A 26 -2.25 -6.89 5.51
C ASP A 26 -3.56 -7.64 5.27
N ARG A 27 -3.92 -8.54 6.20
CA ARG A 27 -5.14 -9.35 6.12
C ARG A 27 -6.39 -8.48 6.20
N THR A 28 -6.43 -7.54 7.15
CA THR A 28 -7.54 -6.61 7.35
C THR A 28 -7.72 -5.71 6.14
N LEU A 29 -6.64 -5.10 5.62
CA LEU A 29 -6.73 -4.28 4.40
C LEU A 29 -7.24 -5.09 3.21
N LYS A 30 -6.77 -6.32 3.00
CA LYS A 30 -7.26 -7.19 1.92
C LYS A 30 -8.75 -7.48 2.06
N ASN A 31 -9.22 -7.74 3.28
CA ASN A 31 -10.63 -8.03 3.54
C ASN A 31 -11.51 -6.80 3.35
N VAL A 32 -11.09 -5.63 3.85
CA VAL A 32 -11.77 -4.35 3.67
C VAL A 32 -11.85 -4.00 2.18
N VAL A 33 -10.75 -4.05 1.44
CA VAL A 33 -10.74 -3.77 -0.01
C VAL A 33 -11.64 -4.73 -0.76
N ARG A 34 -11.57 -6.04 -0.45
CA ARG A 34 -12.44 -7.05 -1.09
C ARG A 34 -13.91 -6.74 -0.82
N MET A 35 -14.28 -6.48 0.44
CA MET A 35 -15.64 -6.16 0.85
C MET A 35 -16.12 -4.89 0.13
N LEU A 36 -15.39 -3.78 0.23
CA LEU A 36 -15.74 -2.50 -0.37
C LEU A 36 -15.87 -2.60 -1.89
N LEU A 37 -14.95 -3.26 -2.59
CA LEU A 37 -15.06 -3.45 -4.03
C LEU A 37 -16.29 -4.27 -4.45
N SER A 38 -16.71 -5.21 -3.62
CA SER A 38 -17.85 -6.08 -3.92
C SER A 38 -19.21 -5.49 -3.53
N GLN A 39 -19.27 -4.76 -2.42
CA GLN A 39 -20.53 -4.32 -1.80
C GLN A 39 -20.74 -2.81 -1.87
N ARG A 40 -19.66 -2.01 -1.78
CA ARG A 40 -19.71 -0.55 -1.60
C ARG A 40 -18.62 0.17 -2.40
N PRO A 41 -18.57 0.03 -3.74
CA PRO A 41 -17.58 0.73 -4.58
C PRO A 41 -17.77 2.25 -4.55
N ASP A 42 -18.95 2.73 -4.14
CA ASP A 42 -19.23 4.13 -3.86
C ASP A 42 -18.41 4.70 -2.71
N LEU A 43 -18.04 3.87 -1.73
CA LEU A 43 -17.22 4.29 -0.58
C LEU A 43 -15.74 4.26 -0.92
N ILE A 44 -15.28 3.23 -1.64
CA ILE A 44 -13.84 3.08 -1.94
C ILE A 44 -13.31 4.22 -2.81
N LYS A 45 -14.14 4.78 -3.71
CA LYS A 45 -13.74 5.93 -4.54
C LYS A 45 -13.38 7.15 -3.69
N LEU A 46 -13.96 7.30 -2.50
CA LEU A 46 -13.70 8.44 -1.60
C LEU A 46 -12.27 8.42 -1.04
N TYR A 47 -11.60 7.27 -1.09
CA TYR A 47 -10.22 7.13 -0.63
C TYR A 47 -9.23 7.70 -1.64
N PHE A 48 -9.63 7.99 -2.87
CA PHE A 48 -8.75 8.39 -3.95
C PHE A 48 -9.08 9.80 -4.45
N LEU A 49 -8.07 10.49 -4.99
CA LEU A 49 -8.31 11.74 -5.73
C LEU A 49 -9.13 11.43 -7.01
N PRO A 50 -10.03 12.32 -7.46
CA PRO A 50 -10.92 12.06 -8.60
C PRO A 50 -10.19 11.59 -9.86
N GLY A 51 -9.08 12.24 -10.23
CA GLY A 51 -8.28 11.87 -11.41
C GLY A 51 -7.61 10.50 -11.28
N VAL A 52 -7.25 10.07 -10.07
CA VAL A 52 -6.66 8.75 -9.81
C VAL A 52 -7.74 7.67 -9.86
N TRP A 53 -8.91 7.95 -9.27
CA TRP A 53 -10.04 7.04 -9.35
C TRP A 53 -10.48 6.82 -10.81
N ALA A 54 -10.53 7.88 -11.61
CA ALA A 54 -10.84 7.80 -13.04
C ALA A 54 -9.88 6.87 -13.80
N GLN A 55 -8.60 6.79 -13.42
CA GLN A 55 -7.65 5.84 -14.00
C GLN A 55 -7.90 4.41 -13.50
N ILE A 56 -8.16 4.23 -12.20
CA ILE A 56 -8.37 2.91 -11.59
C ILE A 56 -9.58 2.20 -12.21
N ILE A 57 -10.67 2.91 -12.51
CA ILE A 57 -11.88 2.29 -13.08
C ILE A 57 -11.73 1.86 -14.55
N GLN A 58 -10.70 2.34 -15.26
CA GLN A 58 -10.38 1.89 -16.62
C GLN A 58 -9.63 0.55 -16.62
N LEU A 59 -9.18 0.10 -15.45
CA LEU A 59 -8.44 -1.15 -15.31
C LEU A 59 -9.39 -2.34 -15.18
N GLU A 60 -8.93 -3.50 -15.62
CA GLU A 60 -9.59 -4.75 -15.27
C GLU A 60 -9.63 -4.94 -13.74
N ARG A 61 -10.59 -5.74 -13.27
CA ARG A 61 -10.87 -5.95 -11.84
C ARG A 61 -9.63 -6.33 -11.02
N LYS A 62 -8.77 -7.22 -11.55
CA LYS A 62 -7.57 -7.71 -10.85
C LYS A 62 -6.50 -6.61 -10.71
N PRO A 63 -6.05 -5.94 -11.80
CA PRO A 63 -5.18 -4.78 -11.71
C PRO A 63 -5.72 -3.63 -10.85
N ALA A 64 -7.02 -3.31 -10.94
CA ALA A 64 -7.65 -2.27 -10.12
C ALA A 64 -7.51 -2.58 -8.63
N ALA A 65 -7.85 -3.81 -8.21
CA ALA A 65 -7.72 -4.25 -6.82
C ALA A 65 -6.26 -4.22 -6.35
N ALA A 66 -5.29 -4.56 -7.21
CA ALA A 66 -3.88 -4.50 -6.89
C ALA A 66 -3.41 -3.05 -6.65
N VAL A 67 -3.79 -2.11 -7.52
CA VAL A 67 -3.46 -0.67 -7.38
C VAL A 67 -4.07 -0.09 -6.11
N ILE A 68 -5.34 -0.40 -5.83
CA ILE A 68 -6.03 0.07 -4.63
C ILE A 68 -5.31 -0.45 -3.38
N LEU A 69 -5.09 -1.76 -3.29
CA LEU A 69 -4.47 -2.36 -2.11
C LEU A 69 -3.05 -1.83 -1.89
N ALA A 70 -2.25 -1.73 -2.95
CA ALA A 70 -0.90 -1.20 -2.89
C ALA A 70 -0.88 0.27 -2.42
N SER A 71 -1.83 1.09 -2.90
CA SER A 71 -1.96 2.49 -2.47
C SER A 71 -2.31 2.63 -0.99
N LEU A 72 -3.28 1.85 -0.49
CA LEU A 72 -3.69 1.89 0.92
C LEU A 72 -2.55 1.42 1.83
N LYS A 73 -1.83 0.36 1.45
CA LYS A 73 -0.64 -0.10 2.17
C LYS A 73 0.45 0.97 2.21
N GLY A 74 0.67 1.67 1.10
CA GLY A 74 1.61 2.78 1.05
C GLY A 74 1.28 3.88 2.07
N VAL A 75 0.00 4.20 2.25
CA VAL A 75 -0.45 5.14 3.29
C VAL A 75 -0.20 4.58 4.67
N VAL A 76 -0.55 3.32 4.94
CA VAL A 76 -0.25 2.71 6.24
C VAL A 76 1.23 2.83 6.59
N VAL A 77 2.14 2.49 5.69
CA VAL A 77 3.58 2.63 5.94
C VAL A 77 3.95 4.09 6.23
N ALA A 78 3.45 5.04 5.45
CA ALA A 78 3.75 6.45 5.64
C ALA A 78 3.24 6.98 6.99
N GLU A 79 2.00 6.66 7.36
CA GLU A 79 1.38 7.10 8.60
C GLU A 79 1.99 6.44 9.84
N SER A 80 2.53 5.23 9.70
CA SER A 80 3.34 4.59 10.75
C SER A 80 4.73 5.21 10.89
N GLY A 81 5.09 6.23 10.11
CA GLY A 81 6.41 6.88 10.11
C GLY A 81 7.46 6.14 9.30
N ALA A 82 7.06 5.21 8.43
CA ALA A 82 7.93 4.35 7.62
C ALA A 82 9.05 3.69 8.44
N PRO A 83 8.73 2.93 9.51
CA PRO A 83 9.73 2.35 10.40
C PRO A 83 10.67 1.41 9.64
N ALA A 84 11.88 1.24 10.18
CA ALA A 84 12.82 0.24 9.68
C ALA A 84 12.17 -1.16 9.71
N VAL A 85 12.51 -1.98 8.72
CA VAL A 85 12.00 -3.35 8.64
C VAL A 85 12.71 -4.20 9.69
N VAL A 86 11.94 -4.86 10.57
CA VAL A 86 12.50 -5.67 11.68
C VAL A 86 12.12 -7.15 11.60
N ASN A 87 11.11 -7.50 10.79
CA ASN A 87 10.66 -8.89 10.65
C ASN A 87 10.13 -9.19 9.23
N ALA A 88 9.87 -10.48 8.99
CA ALA A 88 9.47 -11.00 7.68
C ALA A 88 8.08 -10.52 7.23
N ASP A 89 7.14 -10.36 8.16
CA ASP A 89 5.78 -9.90 7.84
C ASP A 89 5.76 -8.44 7.40
N GLN A 90 6.54 -7.59 8.07
CA GLN A 90 6.76 -6.20 7.65
C GLN A 90 7.48 -6.15 6.30
N ALA A 91 8.52 -6.96 6.09
CA ALA A 91 9.22 -7.03 4.80
C ALA A 91 8.25 -7.40 3.66
N ARG A 92 7.40 -8.41 3.89
CA ARG A 92 6.36 -8.81 2.95
C ARG A 92 5.35 -7.69 2.70
N PHE A 93 4.92 -7.00 3.75
CA PHE A 93 4.01 -5.85 3.64
C PHE A 93 4.61 -4.79 2.71
N TYR A 94 5.85 -4.37 2.98
CA TYR A 94 6.57 -3.33 2.25
C TYR A 94 6.81 -3.72 0.78
N LEU A 95 7.22 -4.95 0.50
CA LEU A 95 7.38 -5.47 -0.87
C LEU A 95 6.08 -5.40 -1.69
N THR A 96 4.93 -5.52 -1.03
CA THR A 96 3.61 -5.49 -1.67
C THR A 96 2.99 -4.10 -1.75
N THR A 97 3.63 -3.06 -1.21
CA THR A 97 3.23 -1.65 -1.42
C THR A 97 3.48 -1.19 -2.85
N ARG A 98 4.43 -1.82 -3.55
CA ARG A 98 4.86 -1.45 -4.91
C ARG A 98 5.38 0.00 -5.02
N ILE A 99 5.75 0.60 -3.89
CA ILE A 99 6.41 1.90 -3.81
C ILE A 99 7.92 1.67 -3.72
N PRO A 100 8.73 2.22 -4.64
CA PRO A 100 10.16 1.90 -4.73
C PRO A 100 10.93 2.05 -3.42
N GLY A 101 10.70 3.14 -2.65
CA GLY A 101 11.38 3.38 -1.37
C GLY A 101 11.12 2.29 -0.34
N TYR A 102 9.86 1.92 -0.12
CA TYR A 102 9.49 0.88 0.85
C TYR A 102 9.94 -0.52 0.39
N MET A 103 9.82 -0.81 -0.91
CA MET A 103 10.35 -2.05 -1.46
C MET A 103 11.86 -2.16 -1.26
N GLN A 104 12.60 -1.07 -1.42
CA GLN A 104 14.04 -1.05 -1.22
C GLN A 104 14.40 -1.36 0.23
N MET A 105 13.74 -0.72 1.21
CA MET A 105 13.92 -1.02 2.63
C MET A 105 13.70 -2.51 2.95
N ALA A 106 12.67 -3.13 2.38
CA ALA A 106 12.40 -4.55 2.58
C ALA A 106 13.43 -5.46 1.89
N ARG A 107 13.88 -5.09 0.68
CA ARG A 107 14.94 -5.82 -0.04
C ARG A 107 16.26 -5.76 0.73
N ASP A 108 16.60 -4.63 1.33
CA ASP A 108 17.81 -4.48 2.14
C ASP A 108 17.76 -5.36 3.38
N TRP A 109 16.61 -5.37 4.08
CA TRP A 109 16.42 -6.30 5.20
C TRP A 109 16.50 -7.76 4.75
N CYS A 110 15.94 -8.11 3.58
CA CYS A 110 15.99 -9.46 3.05
C CYS A 110 17.38 -9.94 2.63
N ARG A 111 18.22 -9.04 2.12
CA ARG A 111 19.62 -9.35 1.83
C ARG A 111 20.38 -9.72 3.12
N ALA A 112 20.08 -9.04 4.22
CA ALA A 112 20.66 -9.33 5.53
C ALA A 112 20.07 -10.60 6.18
N HIS A 113 18.84 -10.98 5.83
CA HIS A 113 18.11 -12.10 6.45
C HIS A 113 17.50 -13.06 5.42
N PRO A 114 18.31 -13.70 4.55
CA PRO A 114 17.79 -14.49 3.43
C PRO A 114 16.92 -15.67 3.86
N GLY A 115 17.20 -16.27 5.02
CA GLY A 115 16.43 -17.41 5.56
C GLY A 115 15.05 -17.04 6.10
N ALA A 116 14.79 -15.76 6.39
CA ALA A 116 13.52 -15.29 6.92
C ALA A 116 12.61 -14.69 5.83
N CYS A 117 13.13 -14.48 4.61
CA CYS A 117 12.40 -13.73 3.59
C CYS A 117 11.43 -14.55 2.75
N PRO A 118 10.34 -13.91 2.28
CA PRO A 118 9.38 -14.57 1.41
C PRO A 118 10.03 -14.98 0.08
N LYS A 119 9.62 -16.14 -0.45
CA LYS A 119 10.14 -16.63 -1.74
C LYS A 119 9.94 -15.59 -2.86
N GLY A 120 10.99 -15.36 -3.65
CA GLY A 120 10.95 -14.44 -4.78
C GLY A 120 11.00 -12.95 -4.40
N TRP A 121 11.47 -12.61 -3.18
CA TRP A 121 11.66 -11.22 -2.72
C TRP A 121 12.63 -10.41 -3.59
N ASP A 122 13.54 -11.11 -4.27
CA ASP A 122 14.55 -10.62 -5.19
C ASP A 122 13.99 -10.30 -6.58
N ARG A 123 12.80 -10.81 -6.91
CA ARG A 123 12.17 -10.56 -8.21
C ARG A 123 11.55 -9.18 -8.26
N GLU A 124 11.62 -8.57 -9.44
CA GLU A 124 10.89 -7.33 -9.70
C GLU A 124 9.39 -7.63 -9.85
N PRO A 125 8.52 -7.02 -9.03
CA PRO A 125 7.12 -6.80 -9.36
C PRO A 125 6.79 -6.59 -10.83
N PRO A 126 5.72 -7.21 -11.38
CA PRO A 126 5.11 -6.65 -12.58
C PRO A 126 4.70 -5.19 -12.30
N PRO A 127 4.92 -4.28 -13.27
CA PRO A 127 4.61 -2.87 -13.09
C PRO A 127 3.12 -2.70 -12.84
N LEU A 128 2.78 -1.81 -11.90
CA LEU A 128 1.39 -1.38 -11.76
C LEU A 128 1.05 -0.42 -12.92
N PRO A 129 -0.18 -0.48 -13.45
CA PRO A 129 -0.61 0.41 -14.52
C PRO A 129 -0.71 1.88 -14.08
N VAL A 130 -0.70 2.13 -12.77
CA VAL A 130 -0.60 3.47 -12.16
C VAL A 130 0.67 3.49 -11.32
N ARG A 131 1.57 4.46 -11.58
CA ARG A 131 2.78 4.64 -10.76
C ARG A 131 2.41 5.10 -9.37
N LEU A 132 2.91 4.39 -8.36
CA LEU A 132 2.70 4.72 -6.96
C LEU A 132 3.90 5.48 -6.39
N THR A 133 3.64 6.61 -5.75
CA THR A 133 4.64 7.38 -4.99
C THR A 133 4.31 7.32 -3.49
N ALA A 134 5.33 7.53 -2.64
CA ALA A 134 5.10 7.64 -1.22
C ALA A 134 4.17 8.84 -0.94
N PRO A 135 3.15 8.69 -0.06
CA PRO A 135 2.33 9.82 0.35
C PRO A 135 3.22 10.91 0.96
N GLY A 136 3.14 12.14 0.44
CA GLY A 136 3.93 13.27 0.95
C GLY A 136 5.21 13.60 0.18
N THR A 137 5.61 12.82 -0.84
CA THR A 137 6.59 13.31 -1.82
C THR A 137 5.87 14.21 -2.82
N THR A 138 5.75 15.49 -2.50
CA THR A 138 5.52 16.51 -3.51
C THR A 138 6.65 16.39 -4.53
N HIS A 139 6.31 16.14 -5.79
CA HIS A 139 7.16 16.62 -6.88
C HIS A 139 7.25 18.14 -6.65
N ALA A 140 8.41 18.62 -6.22
CA ALA A 140 8.79 19.97 -6.60
C ALA A 140 8.94 19.90 -8.12
N ASP A 141 7.94 20.40 -8.85
CA ASP A 141 8.14 20.76 -10.24
C ASP A 141 9.31 21.76 -10.27
N PRO A 142 10.37 21.51 -11.05
CA PRO A 142 11.29 22.58 -11.39
C PRO A 142 10.58 23.50 -12.38
N ASP A 143 10.40 24.76 -11.99
CA ASP A 143 10.12 25.88 -12.89
C ASP A 143 11.17 25.98 -14.02
#